data_AF-R9MB68-F1
#
_entry.id   AF-R9MB68-F1
#
_cell.length_a   1.000
_cell.length_b   1.000
_cell.length_c   1.000
_cell.angle_alpha   90.00
_cell.angle_beta   90.00
_cell.angle_gamma   90.00
#
_symmetry.space_group_name_H-M   'P 1'
#
loop_
_entity.id
_entity.type
_entity.pdbx_description
1 polymer ?
#
loop_
_entity_poly.entity_id
_entity_poly.type
_entity_poly.pdbx_seq_one_letter_code
_entity_poly.pdbx_strand_id
1 'polypeptide(L)' 'MEQMNMQENARLVLGLRAAGWSEKKINDFILYIETGEEQYKPEPDKKEKAE' A
#
# COMPACT_ATOMS: atom_id res chain seq x y z
N MET A 1 -1.68 -10.43 -17.44
CA MET A 1 -1.21 -9.54 -16.36
C MET A 1 0.02 -8.85 -16.89
N GLU A 2 -0.11 -7.56 -17.26
CA GLU A 2 1.05 -6.76 -17.67
C GLU A 2 2.01 -6.66 -16.47
N GLN A 3 3.28 -7.02 -16.65
CA GLN A 3 4.30 -6.85 -15.62
C GLN A 3 4.46 -5.35 -15.36
N MET A 4 4.12 -4.90 -14.14
CA MET A 4 4.49 -3.55 -13.72
C MET A 4 6.01 -3.40 -13.85
N ASN A 5 6.47 -2.37 -14.54
CA ASN A 5 7.91 -2.15 -14.70
C ASN A 5 8.49 -1.64 -13.36
N MET A 6 9.77 -1.90 -13.10
CA MET A 6 10.41 -1.51 -11.83
C MET A 6 10.31 0.00 -11.52
N GLN A 7 10.18 0.86 -12.53
CA GLN A 7 9.99 2.30 -12.32
C GLN A 7 8.58 2.63 -11.84
N GLU A 8 7.56 1.90 -12.28
CA GLU A 8 6.18 2.06 -11.81
C GLU A 8 6.07 1.66 -10.34
N ASN A 9 6.71 0.56 -9.94
CA ASN A 9 6.77 0.15 -8.54
C ASN A 9 7.47 1.19 -7.66
N ALA A 10 8.58 1.78 -8.14
CA ALA A 10 9.24 2.86 -7.43
C ALA A 10 8.35 4.10 -7.30
N ARG A 11 7.63 4.50 -8.36
CA ARG A 11 6.68 5.63 -8.32
C ARG A 11 5.51 5.37 -7.35
N LEU A 12 5.01 4.14 -7.30
CA LEU A 12 3.98 3.74 -6.33
C LEU A 12 4.45 3.93 -4.89
N VAL A 13 5.62 3.38 -4.53
CA VAL A 13 6.20 3.50 -3.19
C VAL A 13 6.42 4.96 -2.80
N LEU A 14 6.98 5.76 -3.72
CA LEU A 14 7.20 7.20 -3.48
C LEU A 14 5.88 7.96 -3.30
N GLY A 15 4.86 7.65 -4.09
CA GLY A 15 3.53 8.23 -3.97
C GLY A 15 2.87 7.92 -2.62
N LEU A 16 2.95 6.66 -2.17
CA LEU A 16 2.40 6.25 -0.86
C LEU A 16 3.13 6.94 0.31
N ARG A 17 4.46 7.07 0.23
CA ARG A 17 5.23 7.84 1.22
C ARG A 17 4.83 9.31 1.25
N ALA A 18 4.67 9.94 0.08
CA ALA A 18 4.22 11.32 -0.03
C ALA A 18 2.79 11.52 0.51
N ALA A 19 1.94 10.50 0.41
CA ALA A 19 0.60 10.46 1.02
C ALA A 19 0.61 10.21 2.54
N GLY A 20 1.78 10.11 3.17
CA GLY A 20 1.92 9.96 4.61
C GLY A 20 1.72 8.53 5.12
N TRP A 21 1.76 7.52 4.23
CA TRP A 21 1.70 6.13 4.67
C TRP A 21 2.99 5.75 5.40
N SER A 22 2.85 5.04 6.52
CA SER A 22 4.00 4.48 7.23
C SER A 22 4.66 3.38 6.40
N GLU A 23 5.96 3.17 6.58
CA GLU A 23 6.71 2.14 5.86
C GLU A 23 6.11 0.75 6.04
N LYS A 24 5.63 0.44 7.26
CA LYS A 24 4.91 -0.80 7.54
C LYS A 24 3.65 -0.94 6.66
N LYS A 25 2.82 0.10 6.59
CA LYS A 25 1.57 0.09 5.80
C LYS A 25 1.85 -0.08 4.31
N ILE A 26 2.95 0.50 3.82
CA ILE A 26 3.39 0.34 2.42
C ILE A 26 3.84 -1.10 2.16
N ASN A 27 4.68 -1.66 3.03
CA ASN A 27 5.17 -3.04 2.87
C ASN A 27 4.03 -4.06 2.93
N ASP A 28 3.11 -3.91 3.89
CA ASP A 28 1.93 -4.76 4.00
C ASP A 28 1.09 -4.65 2.71
N PHE A 29 0.84 -3.44 2.21
CA PHE A 29 0.07 -3.28 0.98
C PHE A 29 0.72 -3.91 -0.26
N ILE A 30 2.05 -3.81 -0.40
CA ILE A 30 2.77 -4.50 -1.48
C ILE A 30 2.63 -6.02 -1.33
N LEU A 31 2.80 -6.56 -0.11
CA LEU A 31 2.61 -7.98 0.15
C LEU A 31 1.19 -8.43 -0.21
N TYR A 32 0.16 -7.64 0.13
CA TYR A 32 -1.22 -7.94 -0.24
C TYR A 32 -1.42 -8.05 -1.75
N ILE A 33 -0.84 -7.12 -2.53
CA ILE A 33 -0.93 -7.14 -4.00
C ILE A 33 -0.26 -8.38 -4.58
N GLU A 34 0.93 -8.73 -4.08
CA GLU A 34 1.75 -9.82 -4.61
C GLU A 34 1.23 -11.21 -4.19
N THR A 35 0.73 -11.37 -2.96
CA THR A 35 0.35 -12.67 -2.39
C THR A 35 -1.16 -12.90 -2.34
N GLY A 36 -1.97 -11.83 -2.27
CA GLY A 36 -3.40 -11.91 -2.01
C GLY A 36 -3.76 -12.29 -0.56
N GLU A 37 -2.78 -12.33 0.36
CA GLU A 37 -3.03 -12.73 1.75
C GLU A 37 -3.71 -11.61 2.56
N GLU A 38 -4.94 -11.86 3.02
CA GLU A 38 -5.77 -10.86 3.73
C GLU A 38 -5.13 -10.27 5.00
N GLN A 39 -4.14 -10.94 5.61
CA GLN A 39 -3.43 -10.41 6.79
C GLN A 39 -2.67 -9.11 6.51
N TYR A 40 -2.33 -8.86 5.24
CA TYR A 40 -1.62 -7.65 4.81
C TYR A 40 -2.56 -6.59 4.21
N LYS A 41 -3.87 -6.85 4.17
CA LYS A 41 -4.85 -5.93 3.61
C LYS A 41 -4.82 -4.62 4.40
N PRO A 42 -4.67 -3.46 3.74
CA PRO A 42 -4.65 -2.19 4.42
C PRO A 42 -6.01 -1.93 5.09
N GLU A 43 -6.01 -1.74 6.40
CA GLU A 43 -7.20 -1.30 7.12
C GLU A 43 -7.40 0.22 6.96
N PRO A 44 -8.66 0.69 6.87
CA PRO A 44 -8.93 2.11 6.92
C PRO A 44 -8.43 2.68 8.25
N ASP A 45 -7.74 3.81 8.20
CA ASP A 45 -7.38 4.54 9.41
C ASP A 45 -8.67 4.88 10.16
N LYS A 46 -8.79 4.44 11.43
CA LYS A 46 -10.00 4.59 12.27
C LYS A 46 -10.34 6.06 12.63
N LYS A 47 -9.99 7.03 11.78
CA LYS A 47 -10.26 8.47 11.96
C LYS A 47 -11.45 9.00 11.14
N GLU A 48 -12.20 8.16 10.43
CA GLU A 48 -13.47 8.55 9.77
C GLU A 48 -14.69 7.86 10.40
N LYS A 49 -14.77 7.90 11.74
CA LYS A 49 -16.06 7.90 12.45
C LYS A 49 -15.97 8.90 13.60
N ALA A 50 -15.96 10.18 13.26
CA ALA A 50 -16.31 11.25 14.18
C ALA A 50 -17.13 12.27 13.39
N GLU A 51 -18.40 12.37 13.80
CA GLU A 51 -19.52 13.21 13.32
C GLU A 51 -20.27 12.77 12.07
#